data_AF-A0A9D1HNM4-F1
#
_entry.id   AF-A0A9D1HNM4-F1
#
_cell.length_a   1.000
_cell.length_b   1.000
_cell.length_c   1.000
_cell.angle_alpha   90.00
_cell.angle_beta   90.00
_cell.angle_gamma   90.00
#
_symmetry.space_group_name_H-M   'P 1'
#
loop_
_entity.id
_entity.type
_entity.pdbx_description
1 polymer ?
#
loop_
_entity_poly.entity_id
_entity_poly.type
_entity_poly.pdbx_seq_one_letter_code
_entity_poly.pdbx_strand_id
1 'polypeptide(L)'
;MNDWIAAWYGMVPSWLDERHFTCHAKTYQVCQTELSEQELVNRYSCLNQQRAYLTVVPNLENHLLTQNWYLVEEDPQPLSVQEILFISSQPAFFGTQDLKDIREKWIENVDFVARRFLSELEVSNPYYASLYPLALYYNGLAETAIAMLNDLVLDYSGMPLLRSLACKRLFSLNRTNCFALDNLTCDHRVRNVTELYKASLIDEQTVLDYTFKTGLTDFEQRYLLARLYYPSHFYDVVEKYYFMTEKQPLPMEQLMHKRQSYATFLEYLYDRLSGPCQLPVLRK
;
A
#
# COMPACT_ATOMS: atom_id res chain seq x y z
N MET A 1 -1.11 30.59 7.76
CA MET A 1 -1.24 29.16 8.08
C MET A 1 -1.29 28.88 9.60
N ASN A 2 -0.92 29.84 10.46
CA ASN A 2 -0.69 29.58 11.90
C ASN A 2 -1.94 29.74 12.79
N ASP A 3 -2.91 30.55 12.35
CA ASP A 3 -4.00 30.99 13.25
C ASP A 3 -5.03 29.88 13.53
N TRP A 4 -5.17 28.91 12.63
CA TRP A 4 -6.18 27.86 12.78
C TRP A 4 -5.77 26.80 13.83
N ILE A 5 -4.48 26.49 13.99
CA ILE A 5 -4.02 25.57 15.04
C ILE A 5 -4.31 26.16 16.43
N ALA A 6 -4.02 27.44 16.62
CA ALA A 6 -4.36 28.12 17.87
C ALA A 6 -5.87 28.22 18.08
N ALA A 7 -6.63 28.57 17.03
CA ALA A 7 -8.07 28.74 17.11
C ALA A 7 -8.84 27.42 17.36
N TRP A 8 -8.42 26.32 16.71
CA TRP A 8 -9.14 25.06 16.75
C TRP A 8 -8.57 24.04 17.74
N TYR A 9 -7.29 24.16 18.13
CA TYR A 9 -6.64 23.20 19.04
C TYR A 9 -6.13 23.84 20.33
N GLY A 10 -6.18 25.18 20.46
CA GLY A 10 -5.64 25.87 21.62
C GLY A 10 -4.11 25.75 21.77
N MET A 11 -3.42 25.37 20.69
CA MET A 11 -1.98 25.14 20.68
C MET A 11 -1.24 26.34 20.08
N VAL A 12 -0.08 26.68 20.65
CA VAL A 12 0.81 27.70 20.09
C VAL A 12 1.96 26.98 19.35
N PRO A 13 1.92 26.87 18.01
CA PRO A 13 2.87 26.06 17.26
C PRO A 13 4.22 26.77 17.09
N SER A 14 5.30 26.05 17.36
CA SER A 14 6.65 26.41 16.91
C SER A 14 7.02 25.53 15.71
N TRP A 15 6.78 26.03 14.49
CA TRP A 15 6.94 25.28 13.25
C TRP A 15 8.39 24.89 12.97
N LEU A 16 8.58 23.63 12.58
CA LEU A 16 9.85 23.08 12.10
C LEU A 16 9.92 23.13 10.58
N ASP A 17 8.79 22.83 9.92
CA ASP A 17 8.59 22.94 8.48
C ASP A 17 7.09 23.21 8.16
N GLU A 18 6.66 23.01 6.91
CA GLU A 18 5.28 23.27 6.48
C GLU A 18 4.22 22.33 7.10
N ARG A 19 4.62 21.17 7.62
CA ARG A 19 3.71 20.14 8.16
C ARG A 19 4.01 19.75 9.60
N HIS A 20 5.18 20.08 10.13
CA HIS A 20 5.58 19.70 11.48
C HIS A 20 5.80 20.90 12.38
N PHE A 21 5.32 20.81 13.61
CA PHE A 21 5.54 21.82 14.64
C PHE A 21 5.73 21.20 16.01
N THR A 22 6.28 21.97 16.93
CA THR A 22 6.39 21.59 18.34
C THR A 22 5.45 22.41 19.21
N CYS A 23 4.88 21.76 20.22
CA CYS A 23 4.08 22.40 21.27
C CYS A 23 4.23 21.59 22.57
N HIS A 24 4.52 22.25 23.70
CA HIS A 24 4.72 21.59 25.00
C HIS A 24 5.70 20.40 24.98
N ALA A 25 6.86 20.56 24.30
CA ALA A 25 7.90 19.53 24.14
C ALA A 25 7.47 18.26 23.36
N LYS A 26 6.32 18.29 22.68
CA LYS A 26 5.88 17.25 21.74
C LYS A 26 5.95 17.76 20.32
N THR A 27 6.18 16.84 19.39
CA THR A 27 6.13 17.12 17.94
C THR A 27 4.79 16.67 17.39
N TYR A 28 4.23 17.47 16.49
CA TYR A 28 2.97 17.18 15.83
C TYR A 28 3.13 17.30 14.32
N GLN A 29 2.38 16.47 13.61
CA GLN A 29 2.26 16.51 12.16
C GLN A 29 0.84 16.90 11.76
N VAL A 30 0.74 17.87 10.85
CA VAL A 30 -0.48 18.27 10.18
C VAL A 30 -0.67 17.41 8.94
N CYS A 31 -1.76 16.65 8.90
CA CYS A 31 -2.08 15.73 7.81
C CYS A 31 -3.29 16.23 7.02
N GLN A 32 -3.15 16.35 5.70
CA GLN A 32 -4.27 16.66 4.81
C GLN A 32 -4.98 15.37 4.41
N THR A 33 -6.30 15.40 4.36
CA THR A 33 -7.13 14.25 3.99
C THR A 33 -8.28 14.64 3.08
N GLU A 34 -8.72 13.70 2.24
CA GLU A 34 -9.98 13.80 1.49
C GLU A 34 -11.11 13.00 2.16
N LEU A 35 -10.83 12.36 3.28
CA LEU A 35 -11.80 11.56 4.02
C LEU A 35 -12.81 12.46 4.73
N SER A 36 -14.05 11.99 4.78
CA SER A 36 -15.03 12.55 5.69
C SER A 36 -14.65 12.29 7.15
N GLU A 37 -15.16 13.12 8.06
CA GLU A 37 -15.01 12.93 9.52
C GLU A 37 -15.42 11.50 9.94
N GLN A 38 -16.52 10.98 9.39
CA GLN A 38 -17.00 9.64 9.72
C GLN A 38 -16.01 8.55 9.30
N GLU A 39 -15.36 8.69 8.14
CA GLU A 39 -14.35 7.75 7.68
C GLU A 39 -13.08 7.81 8.54
N LEU A 40 -12.64 9.00 8.92
CA LEU A 40 -11.52 9.19 9.85
C LEU A 40 -11.79 8.51 11.19
N VAL A 41 -12.96 8.77 11.79
CA VAL A 41 -13.37 8.18 13.07
C VAL A 41 -13.42 6.65 12.97
N ASN A 42 -13.96 6.09 11.88
CA ASN A 42 -14.01 4.64 11.68
C ASN A 42 -12.61 4.02 11.60
N ARG A 43 -11.71 4.62 10.81
CA ARG A 43 -10.32 4.15 10.66
C ARG A 43 -9.54 4.28 11.97
N TYR A 44 -9.67 5.42 12.64
CA TYR A 44 -9.00 5.68 13.91
C TYR A 44 -9.46 4.72 15.01
N SER A 45 -10.77 4.45 15.07
CA SER A 45 -11.35 3.49 16.02
C SER A 45 -10.82 2.08 15.80
N CYS A 46 -10.71 1.64 14.53
CA CYS A 46 -10.15 0.34 14.20
C CYS A 46 -8.67 0.22 14.60
N LEU A 47 -7.87 1.27 14.34
CA LEU A 47 -6.46 1.31 14.73
C LEU A 47 -6.29 1.29 16.26
N ASN A 48 -7.10 2.06 17.00
CA ASN A 48 -7.03 2.14 18.46
C ASN A 48 -7.40 0.82 19.14
N GLN A 49 -8.40 0.10 18.63
CA GLN A 49 -8.77 -1.24 19.13
C GLN A 49 -7.60 -2.22 19.07
N GLN A 50 -6.68 -2.02 18.12
CA GLN A 50 -5.49 -2.84 17.93
C GLN A 50 -4.27 -2.37 18.76
N ARG A 51 -4.49 -1.50 19.76
CA ARG A 51 -3.51 -0.93 20.72
C ARG A 51 -2.60 0.17 20.16
N ALA A 52 -3.27 1.23 19.68
CA ALA A 52 -2.83 2.63 19.59
C ALA A 52 -1.38 2.87 19.14
N TYR A 53 -1.16 2.84 17.83
CA TYR A 53 0.13 3.16 17.21
C TYR A 53 0.22 4.61 16.68
N LEU A 54 -0.87 5.37 16.77
CA LEU A 54 -0.99 6.75 16.32
C LEU A 54 -1.90 7.52 17.28
N THR A 55 -1.48 8.69 17.73
CA THR A 55 -2.30 9.58 18.56
C THR A 55 -2.85 10.69 17.68
N VAL A 56 -4.15 10.65 17.38
CA VAL A 56 -4.83 11.72 16.65
C VAL A 56 -5.40 12.69 17.68
N VAL A 57 -5.07 13.96 17.53
CA VAL A 57 -5.48 15.02 18.44
C VAL A 57 -6.82 15.57 17.93
N PRO A 58 -7.91 15.48 18.70
CA PRO A 58 -9.16 16.15 18.33
C PRO A 58 -9.03 17.67 18.51
N ASN A 59 -9.83 18.42 17.76
CA ASN A 59 -9.98 19.85 17.97
C ASN A 59 -10.79 20.16 19.25
N LEU A 60 -10.92 21.44 19.60
CA LEU A 60 -11.64 21.91 20.79
C LEU A 60 -13.14 21.55 20.80
N GLU A 61 -13.71 21.19 19.65
CA GLU A 61 -15.08 20.72 19.50
C GLU A 61 -15.20 19.18 19.53
N ASN A 62 -14.09 18.46 19.78
CA ASN A 62 -13.97 17.00 19.75
C ASN A 62 -14.12 16.34 18.38
N HIS A 63 -13.91 17.09 17.29
CA HIS A 63 -13.82 16.55 15.94
C HIS A 63 -12.37 16.20 15.58
N LEU A 64 -12.17 15.12 14.81
CA LEU A 64 -10.83 14.75 14.31
C LEU A 64 -10.42 15.60 13.09
N LEU A 65 -11.39 16.07 12.31
CA LEU A 65 -11.20 16.84 11.10
C LEU A 65 -11.45 18.34 11.33
N THR A 66 -10.58 19.17 10.78
CA THR A 66 -10.72 20.62 10.70
C THR A 66 -10.36 21.08 9.29
N GLN A 67 -11.35 21.50 8.50
CA GLN A 67 -11.14 22.03 7.13
C GLN A 67 -10.26 21.13 6.23
N ASN A 68 -10.47 19.80 6.26
CA ASN A 68 -9.69 18.77 5.56
C ASN A 68 -8.29 18.46 6.16
N TRP A 69 -8.02 18.92 7.36
CA TRP A 69 -6.80 18.62 8.11
C TRP A 69 -7.12 17.87 9.40
N TYR A 70 -6.29 16.91 9.75
CA TYR A 70 -6.28 16.29 11.07
C TYR A 70 -4.87 16.37 11.67
N LEU A 71 -4.81 16.37 13.00
CA LEU A 71 -3.57 16.55 13.73
C LEU A 71 -3.12 15.23 14.37
N VAL A 72 -1.84 14.91 14.23
CA VAL A 72 -1.22 13.73 14.83
C VAL A 72 -0.10 14.14 15.76
N GLU A 73 -0.04 13.56 16.95
CA GLU A 73 1.15 13.60 17.79
C GLU A 73 2.17 12.57 17.30
N GLU A 74 3.37 13.02 16.97
CA GLU A 74 4.44 12.15 16.49
C GLU A 74 5.10 11.40 17.65
N ASP A 75 5.19 10.07 17.51
CA ASP A 75 6.10 9.26 18.28
C ASP A 75 7.35 8.99 17.41
N PRO A 76 8.55 9.46 17.82
CA PRO A 76 9.77 9.31 17.04
C PRO A 76 10.26 7.86 16.96
N GLN A 77 9.71 6.93 17.74
CA GLN A 77 10.11 5.53 17.69
C GLN A 77 9.61 4.85 16.42
N PRO A 78 10.51 4.28 15.60
CA PRO A 78 10.11 3.52 14.42
C PRO A 78 9.36 2.25 14.83
N LEU A 79 8.48 1.80 13.96
CA LEU A 79 7.78 0.52 14.11
C LEU A 79 8.69 -0.63 13.71
N SER A 80 8.55 -1.75 14.41
CA SER A 80 9.10 -3.02 13.93
C SER A 80 8.23 -3.61 12.81
N VAL A 81 8.87 -4.40 11.95
CA VAL A 81 8.17 -5.20 10.93
C VAL A 81 7.13 -6.11 11.57
N GLN A 82 7.44 -6.68 12.73
CA GLN A 82 6.54 -7.57 13.47
C GLN A 82 5.27 -6.85 13.93
N GLU A 83 5.36 -5.59 14.36
CA GLU A 83 4.19 -4.78 14.72
C GLU A 83 3.26 -4.56 13.51
N ILE A 84 3.83 -4.22 12.35
CA ILE A 84 3.05 -4.01 11.11
C ILE A 84 2.36 -5.32 10.69
N LEU A 85 3.07 -6.44 10.72
CA LEU A 85 2.51 -7.74 10.35
C LEU A 85 1.47 -8.23 11.37
N PHE A 86 1.64 -7.92 12.65
CA PHE A 86 0.66 -8.22 13.69
C PHE A 86 -0.66 -7.49 13.45
N ILE A 87 -0.62 -6.19 13.16
CA ILE A 87 -1.82 -5.39 12.80
C ILE A 87 -2.55 -6.00 11.61
N SER A 88 -1.79 -6.43 10.62
CA SER A 88 -2.32 -7.05 9.40
C SER A 88 -3.02 -8.38 9.66
N SER A 89 -2.76 -9.04 10.79
CA SER A 89 -3.42 -10.29 11.17
C SER A 89 -4.76 -10.07 11.87
N GLN A 90 -5.05 -8.85 12.31
CA GLN A 90 -6.25 -8.54 13.08
C GLN A 90 -7.42 -8.21 12.14
N PRO A 91 -8.64 -8.72 12.42
CA PRO A 91 -9.82 -8.39 11.62
C PRO A 91 -10.09 -6.88 11.60
N ALA A 92 -10.54 -6.37 10.46
CA ALA A 92 -11.00 -4.99 10.32
C ALA A 92 -12.38 -4.93 9.68
N PHE A 93 -13.22 -4.03 10.18
CA PHE A 93 -14.64 -3.93 9.82
C PHE A 93 -14.99 -2.53 9.32
N PHE A 94 -14.22 -2.02 8.34
CA PHE A 94 -14.56 -0.79 7.61
C PHE A 94 -14.22 -0.95 6.13
N GLY A 95 -14.81 -0.12 5.27
CA GLY A 95 -14.62 -0.24 3.83
C GLY A 95 -15.42 -1.39 3.19
N THR A 96 -15.78 -1.18 1.93
CA THR A 96 -16.63 -2.11 1.16
C THR A 96 -15.86 -2.82 0.05
N GLN A 97 -14.58 -2.49 -0.15
CA GLN A 97 -13.80 -2.99 -1.27
C GLN A 97 -13.71 -4.53 -1.23
N ASP A 98 -14.07 -5.15 -2.36
CA ASP A 98 -13.90 -6.59 -2.58
C ASP A 98 -12.82 -6.89 -3.64
N LEU A 99 -12.63 -8.17 -3.96
CA LEU A 99 -11.63 -8.58 -4.95
C LEU A 99 -11.93 -8.08 -6.37
N LYS A 100 -13.21 -7.89 -6.71
CA LYS A 100 -13.60 -7.33 -8.02
C LYS A 100 -13.22 -5.87 -8.09
N ASP A 101 -13.48 -5.10 -7.03
CA ASP A 101 -13.08 -3.69 -6.95
C ASP A 101 -11.55 -3.53 -7.03
N ILE A 102 -10.79 -4.42 -6.37
CA ILE A 102 -9.32 -4.44 -6.47
C ILE A 102 -8.89 -4.73 -7.90
N ARG A 103 -9.52 -5.72 -8.55
CA ARG A 103 -9.21 -6.09 -9.93
C ARG A 103 -9.48 -4.95 -10.90
N GLU A 104 -10.65 -4.31 -10.83
CA GLU A 104 -10.98 -3.20 -11.73
C GLU A 104 -9.96 -2.07 -11.58
N LYS A 105 -9.57 -1.73 -10.35
CA LYS A 105 -8.50 -0.74 -10.13
C LYS A 105 -7.16 -1.15 -10.73
N TRP A 106 -6.83 -2.44 -10.71
CA TRP A 106 -5.59 -2.93 -11.33
C TRP A 106 -5.65 -2.83 -12.86
N ILE A 107 -6.81 -3.15 -13.45
CA ILE A 107 -7.06 -3.02 -14.89
C ILE A 107 -6.98 -1.55 -15.31
N GLU A 108 -7.61 -0.64 -14.56
CA GLU A 108 -7.57 0.80 -14.81
C GLU A 108 -6.13 1.34 -14.84
N ASN A 109 -5.29 0.91 -13.90
CA ASN A 109 -3.88 1.29 -13.87
C ASN A 109 -3.09 0.77 -15.08
N VAL A 110 -3.33 -0.48 -15.49
CA VAL A 110 -2.70 -1.07 -16.69
C VAL A 110 -3.14 -0.31 -17.94
N ASP A 111 -4.45 -0.06 -18.09
CA ASP A 111 -5.03 0.66 -19.23
C ASP A 111 -4.54 2.11 -19.28
N PHE A 112 -4.44 2.79 -18.13
CA PHE A 112 -3.86 4.13 -18.03
C PHE A 112 -2.43 4.16 -18.57
N VAL A 113 -1.58 3.23 -18.12
CA VAL A 113 -0.19 3.18 -18.61
C VAL A 113 -0.14 2.83 -20.10
N ALA A 114 -0.86 1.78 -20.51
CA ALA A 114 -0.80 1.26 -21.87
C ALA A 114 -1.36 2.25 -22.92
N ARG A 115 -2.49 2.89 -22.62
CA ARG A 115 -3.26 3.66 -23.61
C ARG A 115 -3.05 5.16 -23.52
N ARG A 116 -2.57 5.66 -22.38
CA ARG A 116 -2.50 7.11 -22.12
C ARG A 116 -1.06 7.55 -21.84
N PHE A 117 -0.39 6.89 -20.90
CA PHE A 117 0.99 7.23 -20.58
C PHE A 117 1.93 6.95 -21.76
N LEU A 118 1.94 5.72 -22.26
CA LEU A 118 2.86 5.31 -23.32
C LEU A 118 2.64 6.05 -24.65
N SER A 119 1.40 6.41 -24.98
CA SER A 119 1.08 7.16 -26.21
C SER A 119 1.60 8.59 -26.20
N GLU A 120 1.80 9.17 -25.02
CA GLU A 120 2.27 10.54 -24.84
C GLU A 120 3.78 10.63 -24.59
N LEU A 121 4.49 9.49 -24.51
CA LEU A 121 5.94 9.47 -24.34
C LEU A 121 6.65 9.84 -25.65
N GLU A 122 7.46 10.88 -25.59
CA GLU A 122 8.33 11.28 -26.70
C GLU A 122 9.55 10.35 -26.78
N VAL A 123 9.42 9.22 -27.48
CA VAL A 123 10.45 8.17 -27.54
C VAL A 123 11.78 8.64 -28.16
N SER A 124 11.78 9.76 -28.89
CA SER A 124 13.00 10.43 -29.37
C SER A 124 13.86 10.99 -28.23
N ASN A 125 13.29 11.20 -27.05
CA ASN A 125 14.04 11.54 -25.86
C ASN A 125 14.69 10.27 -25.27
N PRO A 126 16.03 10.18 -25.19
CA PRO A 126 16.73 9.01 -24.64
C PRO A 126 16.28 8.62 -23.24
N TYR A 127 15.82 9.61 -22.47
CA TYR A 127 15.24 9.40 -21.15
C TYR A 127 13.96 8.52 -21.20
N TYR A 128 13.02 8.84 -22.09
CA TYR A 128 11.77 8.09 -22.27
C TYR A 128 11.97 6.77 -23.04
N ALA A 129 13.03 6.66 -23.85
CA ALA A 129 13.38 5.42 -24.53
C ALA A 129 13.64 4.25 -23.56
N SER A 130 14.16 4.54 -22.36
CA SER A 130 14.38 3.53 -21.31
C SER A 130 13.10 3.16 -20.54
N LEU A 131 12.12 4.07 -20.50
CA LEU A 131 10.88 3.91 -19.76
C LEU A 131 9.87 3.04 -20.50
N TYR A 132 9.84 3.14 -21.83
CA TYR A 132 8.94 2.34 -22.67
C TYR A 132 9.07 0.82 -22.43
N PRO A 133 10.25 0.19 -22.55
CA PRO A 133 10.40 -1.25 -22.29
C PRO A 133 10.14 -1.61 -20.81
N LEU A 134 10.41 -0.69 -19.88
CA LEU A 134 10.15 -0.89 -18.46
C LEU A 134 8.64 -0.93 -18.16
N ALA A 135 7.87 -0.02 -18.76
CA ALA A 135 6.42 -0.01 -18.66
C ALA A 135 5.78 -1.26 -19.26
N LEU A 136 6.29 -1.74 -20.41
CA LEU A 136 5.85 -3.01 -20.98
C LEU A 136 6.11 -4.19 -20.05
N TYR A 137 7.29 -4.25 -19.43
CA TYR A 137 7.64 -5.28 -18.46
C TYR A 137 6.67 -5.28 -17.27
N TYR A 138 6.42 -4.12 -16.66
CA TYR A 138 5.53 -4.02 -15.52
C TYR A 138 4.06 -4.28 -15.88
N ASN A 139 3.61 -3.87 -17.07
CA ASN A 139 2.28 -4.25 -17.55
C ASN A 139 2.14 -5.77 -17.71
N GLY A 140 3.16 -6.47 -18.24
CA GLY A 140 3.12 -7.94 -18.32
C GLY A 140 3.03 -8.64 -16.96
N LEU A 141 3.76 -8.13 -15.95
CA LEU A 141 3.62 -8.60 -14.57
C LEU A 141 2.22 -8.31 -14.00
N ALA A 142 1.67 -7.13 -14.26
CA ALA A 142 0.35 -6.74 -13.80
C ALA A 142 -0.77 -7.56 -14.46
N GLU A 143 -0.68 -7.86 -15.76
CA GLU A 143 -1.62 -8.73 -16.46
C GLU A 143 -1.58 -10.16 -15.88
N THR A 144 -0.40 -10.66 -15.53
CA THR A 144 -0.24 -11.95 -14.82
C THR A 144 -0.93 -11.91 -13.46
N ALA A 145 -0.74 -10.83 -12.69
CA ALA A 145 -1.42 -10.63 -11.41
C ALA A 145 -2.95 -10.56 -11.54
N ILE A 146 -3.45 -9.87 -12.58
CA ILE A 146 -4.88 -9.74 -12.87
C ILE A 146 -5.46 -11.11 -13.25
N ALA A 147 -4.75 -11.93 -14.02
CA ALA A 147 -5.16 -13.30 -14.34
C ALA A 147 -5.29 -14.15 -13.06
N MET A 148 -4.29 -14.13 -12.19
CA MET A 148 -4.36 -14.81 -10.88
C MET A 148 -5.53 -14.30 -10.04
N LEU A 149 -5.77 -12.99 -10.04
CA LEU A 149 -6.88 -12.39 -9.30
C LEU A 149 -8.25 -12.78 -9.89
N ASN A 150 -8.37 -12.93 -11.21
CA ASN A 150 -9.58 -13.43 -11.85
C ASN A 150 -9.90 -14.86 -11.38
N ASP A 151 -8.90 -15.73 -11.33
CA ASP A 151 -9.09 -17.10 -10.82
C ASP A 151 -9.57 -17.07 -9.37
N LEU A 152 -8.99 -16.21 -8.52
CA LEU A 152 -9.43 -16.05 -7.14
C LEU A 152 -10.87 -15.53 -7.02
N VAL A 153 -11.25 -14.55 -7.84
CA VAL A 153 -12.62 -14.03 -7.88
C VAL A 153 -13.61 -15.13 -8.26
N LEU A 154 -13.24 -16.04 -9.16
CA LEU A 154 -14.07 -17.17 -9.57
C LEU A 154 -14.17 -18.23 -8.46
N ASP A 155 -13.01 -18.72 -8.00
CA ASP A 155 -12.87 -19.81 -7.03
C ASP A 155 -13.48 -19.47 -5.66
N TYR A 156 -13.36 -18.21 -5.23
CA TYR A 156 -13.78 -17.75 -3.91
C TYR A 156 -15.00 -16.82 -3.95
N SER A 157 -15.74 -16.82 -5.07
CA SER A 157 -16.96 -16.02 -5.22
C SER A 157 -17.97 -16.32 -4.09
N GLY A 158 -18.40 -15.27 -3.39
CA GLY A 158 -19.39 -15.37 -2.31
C GLY A 158 -18.87 -15.97 -1.00
N MET A 159 -17.59 -16.31 -0.89
CA MET A 159 -17.00 -16.75 0.38
C MET A 159 -16.74 -15.55 1.31
N PRO A 160 -17.02 -15.67 2.62
CA PRO A 160 -16.68 -14.65 3.60
C PRO A 160 -15.18 -14.66 3.86
N LEU A 161 -14.42 -13.94 3.04
CA LEU A 161 -12.97 -13.82 3.18
C LEU A 161 -12.64 -12.85 4.31
N LEU A 162 -11.74 -13.27 5.21
CA LEU A 162 -11.31 -12.42 6.31
C LEU A 162 -10.58 -11.19 5.76
N ARG A 163 -11.02 -10.01 6.21
CA ARG A 163 -10.35 -8.74 5.93
C ARG A 163 -9.70 -8.21 7.19
N SER A 164 -8.61 -7.50 7.01
CA SER A 164 -7.77 -6.94 8.06
C SER A 164 -7.38 -5.50 7.75
N LEU A 165 -6.83 -4.85 8.78
CA LEU A 165 -6.28 -3.52 8.65
C LEU A 165 -4.98 -3.59 7.87
N ALA A 166 -4.88 -2.82 6.80
CA ALA A 166 -3.70 -2.76 5.95
C ALA A 166 -3.33 -1.32 5.60
N CYS A 167 -2.10 -1.14 5.16
CA CYS A 167 -1.57 0.10 4.64
C CYS A 167 -1.77 0.12 3.12
N LYS A 168 -2.18 1.26 2.57
CA LYS A 168 -2.34 1.41 1.11
C LYS A 168 -0.98 1.28 0.45
N ARG A 169 0.04 1.95 1.01
CA ARG A 169 1.46 1.89 0.62
C ARG A 169 2.36 1.98 1.84
N LEU A 170 3.56 1.42 1.74
CA LEU A 170 4.60 1.57 2.75
C LEU A 170 5.87 2.07 2.06
N PHE A 171 6.55 3.03 2.67
CA PHE A 171 7.81 3.58 2.17
C PHE A 171 8.88 3.61 3.26
N SER A 172 8.46 3.67 4.52
CA SER A 172 9.34 3.60 5.69
C SER A 172 8.60 2.99 6.89
N LEU A 173 9.33 2.66 7.95
CA LEU A 173 8.78 2.15 9.19
C LEU A 173 8.38 3.27 10.18
N ASN A 174 8.19 4.50 9.70
CA ASN A 174 7.66 5.58 10.53
C ASN A 174 6.15 5.36 10.77
N ARG A 175 5.68 5.61 12.00
CA ARG A 175 4.25 5.53 12.39
C ARG A 175 3.33 6.37 11.52
N THR A 176 3.71 7.60 11.17
CA THR A 176 2.87 8.45 10.33
C THR A 176 2.85 7.93 8.90
N ASN A 177 3.94 7.34 8.40
CA ASN A 177 3.94 6.64 7.12
C ASN A 177 3.03 5.40 7.15
N CYS A 178 3.14 4.56 8.17
CA CYS A 178 2.41 3.30 8.26
C CYS A 178 0.92 3.49 8.58
N PHE A 179 0.59 4.39 9.50
CA PHE A 179 -0.72 4.47 10.13
C PHE A 179 -1.45 5.80 9.97
N ALA A 180 -0.92 6.75 9.19
CA ALA A 180 -1.74 7.89 8.75
C ALA A 180 -3.10 7.39 8.25
N LEU A 181 -4.18 8.05 8.69
CA LEU A 181 -5.53 7.54 8.49
C LEU A 181 -5.89 7.44 7.01
N ASP A 182 -5.31 8.30 6.16
CA ASP A 182 -5.43 8.22 4.70
C ASP A 182 -4.77 6.99 4.10
N ASN A 183 -3.71 6.51 4.73
CA ASN A 183 -2.98 5.33 4.29
C ASN A 183 -3.60 4.03 4.82
N LEU A 184 -4.55 4.09 5.76
CA LEU A 184 -5.25 2.89 6.21
C LEU A 184 -6.31 2.44 5.18
N THR A 185 -6.40 1.13 4.98
CA THR A 185 -7.40 0.46 4.15
C THR A 185 -7.81 -0.86 4.76
N CYS A 186 -8.94 -1.40 4.32
CA CYS A 186 -9.33 -2.76 4.63
C CYS A 186 -9.02 -3.63 3.40
N ASP A 187 -8.24 -4.68 3.61
CA ASP A 187 -7.80 -5.62 2.58
C ASP A 187 -7.54 -6.98 3.24
N HIS A 188 -6.88 -7.93 2.60
CA HIS A 188 -6.47 -9.18 3.21
C HIS A 188 -5.09 -9.07 3.88
N ARG A 189 -4.83 -9.93 4.88
CA ARG A 189 -3.64 -9.85 5.75
C ARG A 189 -2.30 -9.86 5.03
N VAL A 190 -2.29 -10.37 3.80
CA VAL A 190 -1.09 -10.45 2.96
C VAL A 190 -0.68 -9.11 2.34
N ARG A 191 -1.54 -8.08 2.36
CA ARG A 191 -1.21 -6.78 1.77
C ARG A 191 0.07 -6.19 2.34
N ASN A 192 0.17 -6.06 3.65
CA ASN A 192 1.32 -5.37 4.26
C ASN A 192 2.64 -6.09 4.04
N VAL A 193 2.68 -7.43 4.07
CA VAL A 193 3.93 -8.15 3.74
C VAL A 193 4.34 -7.88 2.30
N THR A 194 3.39 -7.80 1.35
CA THR A 194 3.72 -7.47 -0.04
C THR A 194 4.18 -6.02 -0.22
N GLU A 195 3.56 -5.05 0.47
CA GLU A 195 4.00 -3.65 0.38
C GLU A 195 5.36 -3.45 1.08
N LEU A 196 5.62 -4.12 2.20
CA LEU A 196 6.95 -4.10 2.86
C LEU A 196 8.05 -4.63 1.94
N TYR A 197 7.79 -5.74 1.24
CA TYR A 197 8.77 -6.33 0.33
C TYR A 197 9.03 -5.42 -0.89
N LYS A 198 7.98 -4.89 -1.51
CA LYS A 198 8.11 -3.95 -2.64
C LYS A 198 8.83 -2.66 -2.24
N ALA A 199 8.64 -2.20 -1.00
CA ALA A 199 9.35 -1.07 -0.42
C ALA A 199 10.80 -1.40 -0.02
N SER A 200 11.28 -2.63 -0.21
CA SER A 200 12.59 -3.11 0.25
C SER A 200 12.82 -2.97 1.76
N LEU A 201 11.74 -3.01 2.56
CA LEU A 201 11.80 -2.96 4.02
C LEU A 201 11.96 -4.35 4.65
N ILE A 202 11.72 -5.41 3.87
CA ILE A 202 11.96 -6.80 4.22
C ILE A 202 12.62 -7.53 3.04
N ASP A 203 13.21 -8.69 3.33
CA ASP A 203 13.84 -9.56 2.33
C ASP A 203 12.94 -10.74 1.93
N GLU A 204 13.43 -11.50 0.96
CA GLU A 204 12.77 -12.70 0.41
C GLU A 204 12.54 -13.75 1.49
N GLN A 205 13.49 -13.92 2.41
CA GLN A 205 13.35 -14.88 3.51
C GLN A 205 12.19 -14.52 4.44
N THR A 206 12.01 -13.24 4.73
CA THR A 206 10.88 -12.76 5.54
C THR A 206 9.54 -13.04 4.85
N VAL A 207 9.45 -12.88 3.53
CA VAL A 207 8.25 -13.23 2.76
C VAL A 207 7.98 -14.73 2.80
N LEU A 208 9.00 -15.57 2.65
CA LEU A 208 8.87 -17.03 2.74
C LEU A 208 8.42 -17.47 4.14
N ASP A 209 9.06 -16.91 5.17
CA ASP A 209 8.70 -17.17 6.57
C ASP A 209 7.26 -16.77 6.85
N TYR A 210 6.84 -15.59 6.38
CA TYR A 210 5.45 -15.16 6.51
C TYR A 210 4.51 -16.14 5.79
N THR A 211 4.82 -16.50 4.54
CA THR A 211 3.96 -17.35 3.70
C THR A 211 3.76 -18.73 4.31
N PHE A 212 4.84 -19.37 4.80
CA PHE A 212 4.81 -20.78 5.19
C PHE A 212 4.72 -21.01 6.72
N LYS A 213 4.95 -20.00 7.57
CA LYS A 213 4.93 -20.17 9.03
C LYS A 213 3.72 -19.52 9.72
N THR A 214 2.95 -18.66 9.05
CA THR A 214 1.82 -17.92 9.68
C THR A 214 0.45 -18.57 9.46
N GLY A 215 0.43 -19.76 8.84
CA GLY A 215 -0.81 -20.48 8.55
C GLY A 215 -1.72 -19.76 7.56
N LEU A 216 -1.16 -19.23 6.47
CA LEU A 216 -1.95 -18.67 5.36
C LEU A 216 -2.83 -19.75 4.73
N THR A 217 -4.10 -19.40 4.45
CA THR A 217 -5.01 -20.23 3.64
C THR A 217 -4.55 -20.29 2.18
N ASP A 218 -5.05 -21.25 1.40
CA ASP A 218 -4.76 -21.34 -0.04
C ASP A 218 -5.12 -20.03 -0.78
N PHE A 219 -6.29 -19.45 -0.48
CA PHE A 219 -6.69 -18.13 -0.95
C PHE A 219 -5.61 -17.07 -0.67
N GLU A 220 -5.17 -16.96 0.58
CA GLU A 220 -4.21 -15.94 1.00
C GLU A 220 -2.84 -16.14 0.36
N GLN A 221 -2.38 -17.38 0.20
CA GLN A 221 -1.12 -17.67 -0.47
C GLN A 221 -1.15 -17.27 -1.94
N ARG A 222 -2.22 -17.62 -2.66
CA ARG A 222 -2.40 -17.23 -4.06
C ARG A 222 -2.59 -15.72 -4.20
N TYR A 223 -3.33 -15.10 -3.28
CA TYR A 223 -3.53 -13.65 -3.28
C TYR A 223 -2.25 -12.89 -2.95
N LEU A 224 -1.42 -13.41 -2.04
CA LEU A 224 -0.07 -12.89 -1.76
C LEU A 224 0.76 -12.89 -3.04
N LEU A 225 0.75 -14.01 -3.77
CA LEU A 225 1.48 -14.14 -5.03
C LEU A 225 0.98 -13.13 -6.08
N ALA A 226 -0.34 -13.05 -6.30
CA ALA A 226 -0.94 -12.08 -7.21
C ALA A 226 -0.54 -10.64 -6.85
N ARG A 227 -0.57 -10.29 -5.55
CA ARG A 227 -0.12 -8.98 -5.09
C ARG A 227 1.36 -8.74 -5.31
N LEU A 228 2.23 -9.74 -5.16
CA LEU A 228 3.65 -9.61 -5.48
C LEU A 228 3.87 -9.41 -6.98
N TYR A 229 3.15 -10.11 -7.85
CA TYR A 229 3.22 -9.83 -9.29
C TYR A 229 2.76 -8.41 -9.63
N TYR A 230 1.74 -7.89 -8.94
CA TYR A 230 1.21 -6.57 -9.23
C TYR A 230 2.18 -5.43 -8.82
N PRO A 231 2.74 -4.64 -9.76
CA PRO A 231 3.77 -3.66 -9.47
C PRO A 231 3.18 -2.31 -9.02
N SER A 232 2.49 -2.30 -7.88
CA SER A 232 1.80 -1.13 -7.34
C SER A 232 2.65 0.15 -7.28
N HIS A 233 3.89 0.06 -6.79
CA HIS A 233 4.78 1.22 -6.67
C HIS A 233 5.16 1.82 -8.02
N PHE A 234 5.26 1.01 -9.07
CA PHE A 234 5.52 1.50 -10.43
C PHE A 234 4.36 2.37 -10.92
N TYR A 235 3.12 1.89 -10.78
CA TYR A 235 1.93 2.63 -11.19
C TYR A 235 1.78 3.95 -10.44
N ASP A 236 1.98 3.96 -9.12
CA ASP A 236 1.94 5.18 -8.32
C ASP A 236 2.99 6.22 -8.79
N VAL A 237 4.20 5.77 -9.12
CA VAL A 237 5.28 6.64 -9.61
C VAL A 237 4.95 7.22 -10.99
N VAL A 238 4.43 6.39 -11.90
CA VAL A 238 4.05 6.81 -13.25
C VAL A 238 2.87 7.77 -13.23
N GLU A 239 1.83 7.49 -12.45
CA GLU A 239 0.67 8.35 -12.30
C GLU A 239 1.07 9.72 -11.74
N LYS A 240 1.83 9.74 -10.64
CA LYS A 240 2.33 10.98 -10.05
C LYS A 240 3.10 11.80 -11.07
N TYR A 241 4.02 11.16 -11.80
CA TYR A 241 4.82 11.84 -12.82
C TYR A 241 3.98 12.39 -13.97
N TYR A 242 2.96 11.66 -14.42
CA TYR A 242 2.08 12.10 -15.49
C TYR A 242 1.32 13.38 -15.13
N PHE A 243 0.85 13.49 -13.88
CA PHE A 243 0.08 14.64 -13.40
C PHE A 243 0.94 15.78 -12.84
N MET A 244 2.27 15.63 -12.77
CA MET A 244 3.16 16.71 -12.34
C MET A 244 3.20 17.84 -13.37
N THR A 245 2.93 19.06 -12.92
CA THR A 245 3.00 20.27 -13.75
C THR A 245 4.41 20.52 -14.30
N GLU A 246 5.43 20.24 -13.48
CA GLU A 246 6.84 20.25 -13.89
C GLU A 246 7.39 18.82 -13.91
N LYS A 247 7.71 18.33 -15.11
CA LYS A 247 8.21 16.97 -15.29
C LYS A 247 9.63 16.84 -14.75
N GLN A 248 9.77 16.24 -13.58
CA GLN A 248 11.07 15.81 -13.06
C GLN A 248 11.42 14.40 -13.56
N PRO A 249 12.70 14.06 -13.77
CA PRO A 249 13.06 12.69 -14.10
C PRO A 249 12.49 11.69 -13.06
N LEU A 250 11.68 10.73 -13.52
CA LEU A 250 11.44 9.47 -12.82
C LEU A 250 12.73 8.85 -12.26
N PRO A 251 12.65 8.26 -11.07
CA PRO A 251 13.79 7.62 -10.41
C PRO A 251 14.07 6.25 -11.04
N MET A 252 14.66 6.24 -12.25
CA MET A 252 14.88 5.03 -13.05
C MET A 252 15.68 3.96 -12.31
N GLU A 253 16.69 4.35 -11.52
CA GLU A 253 17.45 3.42 -10.70
C GLU A 253 16.54 2.67 -9.72
N GLN A 254 15.64 3.38 -9.02
CA GLN A 254 14.68 2.76 -8.09
C GLN A 254 13.69 1.86 -8.83
N LEU A 255 13.24 2.24 -10.02
CA LEU A 255 12.32 1.44 -10.84
C LEU A 255 12.99 0.24 -11.51
N MET A 256 14.31 0.23 -11.68
CA MET A 256 15.05 -0.90 -12.25
C MET A 256 15.70 -1.78 -11.18
N HIS A 257 15.87 -1.25 -9.96
CA HIS A 257 16.52 -1.93 -8.86
C HIS A 257 15.79 -3.23 -8.54
N LYS A 258 16.57 -4.31 -8.37
CA LYS A 258 16.10 -5.67 -8.06
C LYS A 258 15.22 -6.37 -9.11
N ARG A 259 15.06 -5.86 -10.34
CA ARG A 259 14.20 -6.51 -11.35
C ARG A 259 14.50 -8.00 -11.56
N GLN A 260 15.77 -8.34 -11.73
CA GLN A 260 16.17 -9.73 -11.99
C GLN A 260 15.97 -10.62 -10.76
N SER A 261 16.43 -10.18 -9.58
CA SER A 261 16.25 -10.95 -8.34
C SER A 261 14.77 -11.10 -7.99
N TYR A 262 13.96 -10.07 -8.23
CA TYR A 262 12.52 -10.09 -8.03
C TYR A 262 11.85 -11.14 -8.91
N ALA A 263 12.13 -11.17 -10.21
CA ALA A 263 11.58 -12.17 -11.13
C ALA A 263 11.95 -13.60 -10.70
N THR A 264 13.24 -13.85 -10.40
CA THR A 264 13.71 -15.15 -9.89
C THR A 264 12.98 -15.55 -8.60
N PHE A 265 12.77 -14.59 -7.69
CA PHE A 265 12.05 -14.85 -6.45
C PHE A 265 10.57 -15.18 -6.68
N LEU A 266 9.88 -14.47 -7.57
CA LEU A 266 8.48 -14.75 -7.91
C LEU A 266 8.31 -16.14 -8.53
N GLU A 267 9.20 -16.52 -9.45
CA GLU A 267 9.22 -17.87 -10.04
C GLU A 267 9.42 -18.94 -8.97
N TYR A 268 10.41 -18.76 -8.09
CA TYR A 268 10.66 -19.66 -6.97
C TYR A 268 9.44 -19.80 -6.06
N LEU A 269 8.80 -18.69 -5.70
CA LEU A 269 7.62 -18.70 -4.84
C LEU A 269 6.42 -19.38 -5.55
N TYR A 270 6.20 -19.10 -6.83
CA TYR A 270 5.17 -19.75 -7.65
C TYR A 270 5.35 -21.27 -7.68
N ASP A 271 6.57 -21.75 -7.95
CA ASP A 271 6.86 -23.19 -7.99
C ASP A 271 6.60 -23.86 -6.64
N ARG A 272 6.97 -23.18 -5.55
CA ARG A 272 6.71 -23.68 -4.18
C ARG A 272 5.23 -23.73 -3.83
N LEU A 273 4.44 -22.76 -4.29
CA LEU A 273 3.00 -22.70 -4.04
C LEU A 273 2.22 -23.67 -4.95
N SER A 274 2.68 -23.87 -6.18
CA SER A 274 2.02 -24.75 -7.16
C SER A 274 2.26 -26.24 -6.87
N GLY A 275 3.31 -26.57 -6.12
CA GLY A 275 3.70 -27.94 -5.79
C GLY A 275 4.02 -28.80 -7.03
N PRO A 276 4.49 -30.05 -6.84
CA PRO A 276 4.51 -31.00 -7.96
C PRO A 276 3.06 -31.27 -8.36
N CYS A 277 2.67 -30.81 -9.55
CA CYS A 277 1.42 -31.20 -10.20
C CYS A 277 1.37 -32.73 -10.27
N GLN A 278 0.61 -33.37 -9.37
CA GLN A 278 0.26 -34.77 -9.56
C GLN A 278 -0.68 -34.81 -10.76
N LEU A 279 -0.12 -35.04 -11.94
CA LEU A 279 -0.91 -35.42 -13.11
C LEU A 279 -1.85 -36.54 -12.67
N PRO A 280 -3.17 -36.41 -12.87
CA PRO A 280 -4.09 -37.47 -12.52
C PRO A 280 -3.64 -38.73 -13.26
N VAL A 281 -3.23 -39.74 -12.49
CA VAL A 281 -2.88 -41.05 -13.04
C VAL A 281 -4.17 -41.57 -13.67
N LEU A 282 -4.24 -41.56 -15.00
CA LEU A 282 -5.30 -42.22 -15.74
C LEU A 282 -5.28 -43.69 -15.28
N ARG A 283 -6.30 -44.07 -14.52
CA ARG A 283 -6.50 -45.47 -14.12
C ARG A 283 -6.67 -46.26 -15.42
N LYS A 284 -5.74 -47.18 -15.65
CA LYS A 284 -5.83 -48.19 -16.72
C LYS A 284 -7.00 -49.12 -16.49
#